data_AF-A0A2D7DHR3-F1
#
_entry.id   AF-A0A2D7DHR3-F1
#
_cell.length_a   1.000
_cell.length_b   1.000
_cell.length_c   1.000
_cell.angle_alpha   90.00
_cell.angle_beta   90.00
_cell.angle_gamma   90.00
#
_symmetry.space_group_name_H-M   'P 1'
#
loop_
_entity.id
_entity.type
_entity.pdbx_description
1 polymer ?
#
loop_
_entity_poly.entity_id
_entity_poly.type
_entity_poly.pdbx_seq_one_letter_code
_entity_poly.pdbx_strand_id
1 'polypeptide(L)'
;MRKYLFCVKEYMTSVWFVAFVGLMSTVSGQNSTTPCEWFDHNGDGFLGANTWLYVLSQYGTSTGEMDIDDNGMVDLRDFLQFLPYFGGQCPVAWADTTSGHIVDVLLVEYAVHDAELAGLVDNLPAESVTYWLYAQLAEPTDGILSMYGDNEAPLTLETDGSFYGFGTDPGEAITLDSYNPLFNPFAPANEFMTWFTLDEEPGDNWNTPSAGFITGTADATNGMAEAGLIQINDSVGGGSFFQGYCCDSDGLVLLGQFTVVGSTAFNGTINLLAETAGSTAIEFAEGMTFSSSNLAVFGCMDPEALNFDSEATHDPFGDCAYAGDFNGDGEYTVEDLLELLADFGCTTCPQGDLNGDGVVSVQDILLFLTFL
;
A
#
# COMPACT_ATOMS: atom_id res chain seq x y z
N MET A 1 33.43 -49.33 24.16
CA MET A 1 33.08 -48.58 25.38
C MET A 1 34.36 -48.17 26.11
N ARG A 2 34.56 -46.85 26.26
CA ARG A 2 35.56 -46.12 27.06
C ARG A 2 37.01 -46.64 27.09
N LYS A 3 37.95 -45.79 26.65
CA LYS A 3 39.11 -45.40 27.46
C LYS A 3 39.76 -44.11 26.94
N TYR A 4 39.89 -43.18 27.86
CA TYR A 4 40.66 -41.93 27.79
C TYR A 4 42.17 -42.19 27.98
N LEU A 5 42.96 -41.27 27.43
CA LEU A 5 44.32 -40.81 27.83
C LEU A 5 45.50 -41.80 27.82
N PHE A 6 46.52 -41.44 27.03
CA PHE A 6 47.93 -41.61 27.42
C PHE A 6 48.76 -40.37 27.03
N CYS A 7 49.84 -40.18 27.77
CA CYS A 7 50.53 -38.94 28.09
C CYS A 7 51.98 -38.97 27.53
N VAL A 8 52.38 -37.87 26.87
CA VAL A 8 53.65 -37.09 26.98
C VAL A 8 55.04 -37.67 26.61
N LYS A 9 55.84 -36.73 26.00
CA LYS A 9 57.31 -36.60 25.75
C LYS A 9 57.80 -37.24 24.44
N GLU A 10 58.60 -36.58 23.59
CA GLU A 10 59.78 -35.75 23.84
C GLU A 10 60.15 -34.86 22.61
N TYR A 11 60.92 -33.79 22.84
CA TYR A 11 61.46 -32.83 21.87
C TYR A 11 62.61 -33.41 21.03
N MET A 12 62.76 -33.00 19.75
CA MET A 12 64.02 -32.44 19.18
C MET A 12 63.99 -32.26 17.64
N THR A 13 64.15 -31.00 17.21
CA THR A 13 65.00 -30.48 16.12
C THR A 13 65.23 -31.29 14.83
N SER A 14 64.87 -30.72 13.66
CA SER A 14 65.79 -30.27 12.58
C SER A 14 65.12 -30.26 11.19
N VAL A 15 65.12 -29.07 10.59
CA VAL A 15 65.04 -28.66 9.16
C VAL A 15 65.30 -29.74 8.11
N TRP A 16 64.48 -29.83 7.03
CA TRP A 16 64.87 -29.95 5.60
C TRP A 16 63.65 -29.82 4.64
N PHE A 17 63.68 -28.73 3.85
CA PHE A 17 63.28 -28.48 2.44
C PHE A 17 62.27 -29.37 1.63
N VAL A 18 61.45 -28.64 0.82
CA VAL A 18 60.71 -28.97 -0.44
C VAL A 18 59.28 -29.52 -0.32
N ALA A 19 58.27 -28.73 -0.75
CA ALA A 19 57.45 -29.00 -1.95
C ALA A 19 56.28 -28.02 -2.07
N PHE A 20 56.15 -27.42 -3.26
CA PHE A 20 55.01 -26.65 -3.74
C PHE A 20 53.78 -27.57 -3.80
N VAL A 21 52.74 -27.28 -3.03
CA VAL A 21 51.38 -27.79 -3.28
C VAL A 21 50.47 -26.58 -3.34
N GLY A 22 49.98 -26.29 -4.54
CA GLY A 22 48.97 -25.27 -4.76
C GLY A 22 47.72 -25.63 -3.97
N LEU A 23 47.37 -24.78 -3.01
CA LEU A 23 46.02 -24.72 -2.49
C LEU A 23 45.24 -23.77 -3.40
N MET A 24 44.50 -24.37 -4.34
CA MET A 24 43.26 -23.75 -4.79
C MET A 24 42.35 -23.65 -3.56
N SER A 25 42.32 -22.48 -2.94
CA SER A 25 41.21 -22.11 -2.08
C SER A 25 40.10 -21.64 -3.00
N THR A 26 39.22 -22.56 -3.38
CA THR A 26 37.84 -22.24 -3.72
C THR A 26 37.19 -21.69 -2.46
N VAL A 27 37.25 -20.37 -2.29
CA VAL A 27 36.25 -19.69 -1.48
C VAL A 27 35.08 -19.50 -2.42
N SER A 28 34.10 -20.37 -2.31
CA SER A 28 32.72 -20.10 -2.70
C SER A 28 32.23 -18.96 -1.82
N GLY A 29 32.59 -17.73 -2.20
CA GLY A 29 31.84 -16.55 -1.79
C GLY A 29 30.59 -16.57 -2.66
N GLN A 30 29.43 -16.70 -2.04
CA GLN A 30 28.20 -16.21 -2.62
C GLN A 30 28.50 -14.80 -3.12
N ASN A 31 28.51 -14.60 -4.44
CA ASN A 31 28.46 -13.25 -4.97
C ASN A 31 27.17 -12.67 -4.40
N SER A 32 27.25 -11.56 -3.68
CA SER A 32 26.05 -10.80 -3.31
C SER A 32 25.44 -10.32 -4.62
N THR A 33 24.53 -11.10 -5.18
CA THR A 33 23.88 -10.79 -6.44
C THR A 33 23.10 -9.50 -6.21
N THR A 34 23.36 -8.49 -7.03
CA THR A 34 22.59 -7.23 -6.95
C THR A 34 21.21 -7.44 -7.57
N PRO A 35 20.20 -6.61 -7.27
CA PRO A 35 18.91 -6.66 -7.96
C PRO A 35 19.07 -6.70 -9.49
N CYS A 36 20.05 -5.96 -10.03
CA CYS A 36 20.35 -5.96 -11.46
C CYS A 36 20.80 -7.31 -12.01
N GLU A 37 21.46 -8.16 -11.22
CA GLU A 37 21.86 -9.50 -11.69
C GLU A 37 20.67 -10.45 -11.85
N TRP A 38 19.56 -10.19 -11.14
CA TRP A 38 18.30 -10.93 -11.26
C TRP A 38 17.36 -10.30 -12.29
N PHE A 39 17.20 -8.98 -12.23
CA PHE A 39 16.11 -8.27 -12.90
C PHE A 39 16.50 -7.67 -14.27
N ASP A 40 17.78 -7.29 -14.49
CA ASP A 40 18.26 -6.77 -15.78
C ASP A 40 18.64 -7.92 -16.74
N HIS A 41 17.66 -8.77 -17.03
CA HIS A 41 17.86 -10.02 -17.80
C HIS A 41 18.36 -9.79 -19.24
N ASN A 42 18.08 -8.62 -19.83
CA ASN A 42 18.52 -8.25 -21.18
C ASN A 42 19.77 -7.34 -21.19
N GLY A 43 20.25 -6.91 -20.01
CA GLY A 43 21.47 -6.13 -19.83
C GLY A 43 21.39 -4.72 -20.39
N ASP A 44 20.20 -4.13 -20.45
CA ASP A 44 20.00 -2.76 -20.94
C ASP A 44 20.16 -1.70 -19.84
N GLY A 45 20.33 -2.13 -18.59
CA GLY A 45 20.51 -1.28 -17.44
C GLY A 45 19.23 -0.64 -16.91
N PHE A 46 18.05 -1.10 -17.36
CA PHE A 46 16.76 -0.54 -16.97
C PHE A 46 15.78 -1.64 -16.55
N LEU A 47 15.21 -1.49 -15.35
CA LEU A 47 14.29 -2.46 -14.76
C LEU A 47 12.84 -2.12 -15.13
N GLY A 48 12.55 -2.15 -16.43
CA GLY A 48 11.30 -1.65 -17.00
C GLY A 48 10.27 -2.73 -17.32
N ALA A 49 9.35 -2.38 -18.24
CA ALA A 49 8.27 -3.25 -18.69
C ALA A 49 8.76 -4.58 -19.32
N ASN A 50 9.96 -4.61 -19.90
CA ASN A 50 10.63 -5.83 -20.36
C ASN A 50 10.95 -6.78 -19.21
N THR A 51 11.54 -6.28 -18.13
CA THR A 51 11.79 -7.05 -16.91
C THR A 51 10.49 -7.53 -16.29
N TRP A 52 9.51 -6.64 -16.20
CA TRP A 52 8.17 -6.95 -15.73
C TRP A 52 7.55 -8.16 -16.46
N LEU A 53 7.54 -8.14 -17.79
CA LEU A 53 7.05 -9.26 -18.61
C LEU A 53 7.84 -10.55 -18.38
N TYR A 54 9.15 -10.45 -18.14
CA TYR A 54 10.00 -11.60 -17.86
C TYR A 54 9.66 -12.24 -16.50
N VAL A 55 9.50 -11.44 -15.44
CA VAL A 55 9.08 -11.91 -14.10
C VAL A 55 7.71 -12.57 -14.17
N LEU A 56 6.71 -11.87 -14.73
CA LEU A 56 5.35 -12.39 -14.83
C LEU A 56 5.24 -13.67 -15.67
N SER A 57 6.07 -13.83 -16.71
CA SER A 57 6.02 -15.03 -17.56
C SER A 57 6.41 -16.32 -16.85
N GLN A 58 7.08 -16.22 -15.69
CA GLN A 58 7.56 -17.35 -14.91
C GLN A 58 6.75 -17.58 -13.63
N TYR A 59 5.84 -16.66 -13.29
CA TYR A 59 5.02 -16.75 -12.08
C TYR A 59 4.22 -18.06 -12.00
N GLY A 60 4.26 -18.72 -10.84
CA GLY A 60 3.65 -20.03 -10.61
C GLY A 60 4.40 -21.21 -11.23
N THR A 61 5.66 -21.05 -11.65
CA THR A 61 6.48 -22.13 -12.22
C THR A 61 7.58 -22.60 -11.26
N SER A 62 7.89 -23.89 -11.26
CA SER A 62 8.93 -24.49 -10.39
C SER A 62 10.33 -24.59 -11.03
N THR A 63 10.53 -23.93 -12.17
CA THR A 63 11.78 -24.00 -12.94
C THR A 63 12.23 -22.64 -13.45
N GLY A 64 11.61 -21.56 -12.99
CA GLY A 64 11.98 -20.22 -13.39
C GLY A 64 13.33 -19.81 -12.79
N GLU A 65 14.06 -18.96 -13.50
CA GLU A 65 15.29 -18.33 -13.01
C GLU A 65 14.99 -17.18 -12.03
N MET A 66 13.71 -16.84 -11.85
CA MET A 66 13.21 -15.76 -10.99
C MET A 66 12.82 -16.23 -9.57
N ASP A 67 13.31 -17.39 -9.15
CA ASP A 67 13.17 -17.92 -7.78
C ASP A 67 14.33 -17.37 -6.94
N ILE A 68 14.09 -16.21 -6.33
CA ILE A 68 15.09 -15.39 -5.65
C ILE A 68 15.38 -15.94 -4.25
N ASP A 69 14.36 -16.45 -3.59
CA ASP A 69 14.47 -17.04 -2.25
C ASP A 69 14.90 -18.53 -2.25
N ASP A 70 15.04 -19.14 -3.44
CA ASP A 70 15.46 -20.52 -3.69
C ASP A 70 14.51 -21.54 -3.03
N ASN A 71 13.21 -21.23 -2.99
CA ASN A 71 12.18 -22.07 -2.39
C ASN A 71 11.66 -23.16 -3.37
N GLY A 72 12.03 -23.07 -4.65
CA GLY A 72 11.69 -24.04 -5.70
C GLY A 72 10.45 -23.68 -6.52
N MET A 73 9.88 -22.49 -6.33
CA MET A 73 8.74 -21.93 -7.05
C MET A 73 9.01 -20.44 -7.30
N VAL A 74 8.71 -19.96 -8.51
CA VAL A 74 8.58 -18.51 -8.75
C VAL A 74 7.20 -18.10 -8.26
N ASP A 75 7.13 -17.46 -7.10
CA ASP A 75 5.88 -17.14 -6.43
C ASP A 75 5.77 -15.66 -6.05
N LEU A 76 4.75 -15.33 -5.25
CA LEU A 76 4.51 -13.98 -4.78
C LEU A 76 5.72 -13.38 -4.06
N ARG A 77 6.48 -14.15 -3.29
CA ARG A 77 7.62 -13.64 -2.51
C ARG A 77 8.77 -13.21 -3.40
N ASP A 78 8.96 -13.86 -4.54
CA ASP A 78 9.91 -13.39 -5.56
C ASP A 78 9.42 -12.12 -6.24
N PHE A 79 8.12 -12.06 -6.54
CA PHE A 79 7.52 -10.90 -7.18
C PHE A 79 7.57 -9.66 -6.29
N LEU A 80 7.27 -9.80 -4.99
CA LEU A 80 7.35 -8.71 -4.01
C LEU A 80 8.78 -8.17 -3.87
N GLN A 81 9.81 -9.02 -4.03
CA GLN A 81 11.20 -8.58 -4.04
C GLN A 81 11.57 -7.75 -5.27
N PHE A 82 10.82 -7.85 -6.38
CA PHE A 82 11.05 -7.07 -7.59
C PHE A 82 10.35 -5.69 -7.56
N LEU A 83 9.14 -5.62 -6.99
CA LEU A 83 8.31 -4.40 -7.00
C LEU A 83 9.05 -3.08 -6.68
N PRO A 84 9.91 -3.00 -5.65
CA PRO A 84 10.58 -1.75 -5.27
C PRO A 84 11.55 -1.20 -6.34
N TYR A 85 11.93 -2.01 -7.32
CA TYR A 85 12.92 -1.65 -8.34
C TYR A 85 12.31 -1.38 -9.71
N PHE A 86 10.99 -1.55 -9.87
CA PHE A 86 10.32 -1.34 -11.14
C PHE A 86 10.46 0.13 -11.59
N GLY A 87 10.79 0.33 -12.87
CA GLY A 87 11.08 1.66 -13.42
C GLY A 87 12.45 2.23 -13.02
N GLY A 88 13.25 1.49 -12.24
CA GLY A 88 14.58 1.89 -11.77
C GLY A 88 15.71 1.70 -12.79
N GLN A 89 16.86 2.31 -12.50
CA GLN A 89 18.08 2.20 -13.29
C GLN A 89 19.17 1.42 -12.56
N CYS A 90 19.91 0.62 -13.31
CA CYS A 90 21.08 -0.09 -12.81
C CYS A 90 22.36 0.77 -12.88
N PRO A 91 23.31 0.60 -11.95
CA PRO A 91 23.28 -0.34 -10.81
C PRO A 91 22.45 0.19 -9.64
N VAL A 92 21.75 -0.71 -8.95
CA VAL A 92 21.00 -0.43 -7.71
C VAL A 92 21.37 -1.47 -6.65
N ALA A 93 21.33 -1.08 -5.38
CA ALA A 93 21.52 -1.98 -4.26
C ALA A 93 20.17 -2.56 -3.81
N TRP A 94 20.18 -3.65 -3.05
CA TRP A 94 18.97 -4.09 -2.37
C TRP A 94 18.48 -2.99 -1.40
N ALA A 95 17.19 -2.74 -1.41
CA ALA A 95 16.49 -1.85 -0.49
C ALA A 95 16.72 -2.35 0.95
N ASP A 96 16.98 -1.39 1.85
CA ASP A 96 17.02 -1.69 3.27
C ASP A 96 15.60 -2.00 3.78
N THR A 97 15.49 -2.75 4.87
CA THR A 97 14.21 -3.01 5.52
C THR A 97 13.98 -2.06 6.69
N THR A 98 12.80 -1.46 6.76
CA THR A 98 12.34 -0.59 7.84
C THR A 98 11.16 -1.21 8.58
N SER A 99 10.69 -0.50 9.61
CA SER A 99 9.56 -0.91 10.45
C SER A 99 8.89 0.32 11.05
N GLY A 100 7.57 0.30 11.21
CA GLY A 100 6.80 1.36 11.87
C GLY A 100 6.32 2.47 10.94
N HIS A 101 6.50 2.31 9.63
CA HIS A 101 5.93 3.19 8.61
C HIS A 101 4.49 2.81 8.28
N ILE A 102 4.14 1.52 8.34
CA ILE A 102 2.75 1.08 8.24
C ILE A 102 2.16 1.08 9.66
N VAL A 103 1.25 2.01 9.93
CA VAL A 103 0.71 2.27 11.28
C VAL A 103 -0.48 1.36 11.57
N ASP A 104 -1.48 1.35 10.70
CA ASP A 104 -2.70 0.57 10.86
C ASP A 104 -3.43 0.34 9.53
N VAL A 105 -4.49 -0.47 9.56
CA VAL A 105 -5.44 -0.66 8.46
C VAL A 105 -6.82 -0.22 8.93
N LEU A 106 -7.37 0.79 8.24
CA LEU A 106 -8.56 1.51 8.68
C LEU A 106 -9.74 1.17 7.78
N LEU A 107 -10.85 0.72 8.36
CA LEU A 107 -12.09 0.45 7.64
C LEU A 107 -13.07 1.60 7.85
N VAL A 108 -13.51 2.23 6.77
CA VAL A 108 -14.45 3.37 6.79
C VAL A 108 -15.78 2.94 6.16
N GLU A 109 -16.90 3.31 6.79
CA GLU A 109 -18.21 3.20 6.16
C GLU A 109 -18.36 4.33 5.13
N TYR A 110 -18.35 3.98 3.85
CA TYR A 110 -18.44 4.94 2.75
C TYR A 110 -19.91 5.25 2.40
N ALA A 111 -20.75 4.22 2.33
CA ALA A 111 -22.17 4.39 2.02
C ALA A 111 -23.04 3.29 2.62
N VAL A 112 -24.21 3.68 3.15
CA VAL A 112 -25.32 2.77 3.49
C VAL A 112 -26.42 2.97 2.47
N HIS A 113 -26.85 1.88 1.82
CA HIS A 113 -27.80 1.94 0.71
C HIS A 113 -29.24 1.89 1.23
N ASP A 114 -29.91 3.04 1.34
CA ASP A 114 -31.30 3.10 1.84
C ASP A 114 -32.34 2.49 0.89
N ALA A 115 -31.99 2.30 -0.38
CA ALA A 115 -32.87 1.79 -1.42
C ALA A 115 -32.13 0.81 -2.34
N GLU A 116 -32.89 -0.06 -2.99
CA GLU A 116 -32.33 -0.93 -4.02
C GLU A 116 -31.86 -0.09 -5.22
N LEU A 117 -30.62 -0.33 -5.66
CA LEU A 117 -30.03 0.29 -6.84
C LEU A 117 -30.00 -0.72 -7.98
N ALA A 118 -30.37 -0.28 -9.18
CA ALA A 118 -30.30 -1.11 -10.37
C ALA A 118 -28.85 -1.36 -10.76
N GLY A 119 -28.47 -2.63 -11.01
CA GLY A 119 -27.15 -3.01 -11.48
C GLY A 119 -27.15 -3.55 -12.91
N LEU A 120 -25.97 -3.91 -13.41
CA LEU A 120 -25.79 -4.45 -14.76
C LEU A 120 -26.28 -5.89 -14.87
N VAL A 121 -26.00 -6.70 -13.85
CA VAL A 121 -26.42 -8.10 -13.75
C VAL A 121 -27.39 -8.26 -12.58
N ASP A 122 -26.93 -7.95 -11.37
CA ASP A 122 -27.73 -8.00 -10.15
C ASP A 122 -27.95 -6.60 -9.57
N ASN A 123 -29.13 -6.38 -9.00
CA ASN A 123 -29.41 -5.16 -8.24
C ASN A 123 -28.67 -5.19 -6.90
N LEU A 124 -28.22 -4.02 -6.45
CA LEU A 124 -27.70 -3.86 -5.09
C LEU A 124 -28.88 -3.63 -4.15
N PRO A 125 -29.16 -4.54 -3.20
CA PRO A 125 -30.30 -4.40 -2.30
C PRO A 125 -30.15 -3.22 -1.34
N ALA A 126 -31.27 -2.71 -0.85
CA ALA A 126 -31.27 -1.81 0.30
C ALA A 126 -30.63 -2.49 1.53
N GLU A 127 -30.13 -1.68 2.47
CA GLU A 127 -29.39 -2.10 3.68
C GLU A 127 -28.00 -2.71 3.38
N SER A 128 -27.57 -2.76 2.11
CA SER A 128 -26.18 -3.06 1.79
C SER A 128 -25.26 -1.93 2.27
N VAL A 129 -24.02 -2.26 2.59
CA VAL A 129 -23.03 -1.28 3.06
C VAL A 129 -21.79 -1.37 2.18
N THR A 130 -21.31 -0.21 1.73
CA THR A 130 -20.05 -0.04 1.02
C THR A 130 -19.01 0.50 1.99
N TYR A 131 -17.87 -0.19 2.07
CA TYR A 131 -16.74 0.21 2.89
C TYR A 131 -15.55 0.58 2.01
N TRP A 132 -14.73 1.49 2.51
CA TRP A 132 -13.39 1.76 2.02
C TRP A 132 -12.35 1.26 3.03
N LEU A 133 -11.33 0.58 2.53
CA LEU A 133 -10.23 0.07 3.35
C LEU A 133 -8.97 0.88 3.05
N TYR A 134 -8.37 1.47 4.06
CA TYR A 134 -7.17 2.29 3.94
C TYR A 134 -5.98 1.66 4.66
N ALA A 135 -4.78 1.86 4.14
CA ALA A 135 -3.54 1.75 4.91
C ALA A 135 -3.21 3.13 5.50
N GLN A 136 -2.89 3.18 6.79
CA GLN A 136 -2.35 4.38 7.42
C GLN A 136 -0.83 4.33 7.45
N LEU A 137 -0.19 5.37 6.94
CA LEU A 137 1.25 5.53 6.87
C LEU A 137 1.72 6.58 7.88
N ALA A 138 2.93 6.39 8.42
CA ALA A 138 3.52 7.28 9.41
C ALA A 138 4.10 8.55 8.78
N GLU A 139 4.44 8.52 7.50
CA GLU A 139 5.03 9.63 6.77
C GLU A 139 4.32 9.79 5.41
N PRO A 140 4.08 11.03 4.95
CA PRO A 140 3.37 11.28 3.69
C PRO A 140 4.17 10.86 2.44
N THR A 141 5.49 10.68 2.59
CA THR A 141 6.39 10.23 1.51
C THR A 141 6.46 8.71 1.37
N ASP A 142 5.79 7.96 2.23
CA ASP A 142 5.71 6.51 2.12
C ASP A 142 4.55 6.13 1.19
N GLY A 143 4.61 4.93 0.62
CA GLY A 143 3.59 4.43 -0.31
C GLY A 143 3.39 2.92 -0.20
N ILE A 144 2.23 2.42 -0.62
CA ILE A 144 1.95 0.98 -0.66
C ILE A 144 2.26 0.43 -2.06
N LEU A 145 3.18 -0.54 -2.13
CA LEU A 145 3.53 -1.24 -3.35
C LEU A 145 2.61 -2.43 -3.63
N SER A 146 2.10 -3.09 -2.59
CA SER A 146 1.22 -4.25 -2.75
C SER A 146 0.39 -4.53 -1.50
N MET A 147 -0.85 -4.96 -1.73
CA MET A 147 -1.62 -5.74 -0.75
C MET A 147 -1.70 -7.19 -1.23
N TYR A 148 -1.22 -8.12 -0.42
CA TYR A 148 -0.89 -9.47 -0.87
C TYR A 148 -1.30 -10.59 0.11
N GLY A 149 -1.31 -11.82 -0.39
CA GLY A 149 -1.44 -13.03 0.43
C GLY A 149 -0.86 -14.28 -0.21
N ASP A 150 -0.47 -15.24 0.62
CA ASP A 150 -0.01 -16.58 0.26
C ASP A 150 -0.32 -17.59 1.38
N ASN A 151 0.23 -18.80 1.29
CA ASN A 151 0.04 -19.85 2.30
C ASN A 151 0.75 -19.59 3.65
N GLU A 152 1.72 -18.68 3.71
CA GLU A 152 2.46 -18.33 4.92
C GLU A 152 1.84 -17.12 5.63
N ALA A 153 1.40 -16.13 4.85
CA ALA A 153 0.68 -14.93 5.24
C ALA A 153 -0.61 -14.81 4.40
N PRO A 154 -1.71 -15.47 4.79
CA PRO A 154 -2.95 -15.43 4.03
C PRO A 154 -3.57 -14.03 3.99
N LEU A 155 -4.08 -13.65 2.82
CA LEU A 155 -5.03 -12.53 2.69
C LEU A 155 -6.43 -13.11 2.77
N THR A 156 -7.28 -12.56 3.63
CA THR A 156 -8.65 -13.02 3.83
C THR A 156 -9.56 -11.83 4.10
N LEU A 157 -10.59 -11.65 3.29
CA LEU A 157 -11.68 -10.72 3.49
C LEU A 157 -12.97 -11.54 3.59
N GLU A 158 -13.68 -11.40 4.70
CA GLU A 158 -14.82 -12.26 5.02
C GLU A 158 -16.03 -11.45 5.46
N THR A 159 -17.19 -11.90 5.01
CA THR A 159 -18.50 -11.41 5.39
C THR A 159 -19.46 -12.57 5.58
N ASP A 160 -20.44 -12.41 6.45
CA ASP A 160 -21.55 -13.36 6.64
C ASP A 160 -22.62 -13.28 5.53
N GLY A 161 -22.47 -12.32 4.59
CA GLY A 161 -23.28 -12.16 3.40
C GLY A 161 -22.53 -12.50 2.11
N SER A 162 -22.53 -11.58 1.14
CA SER A 162 -21.78 -11.69 -0.11
C SER A 162 -21.16 -10.37 -0.54
N PHE A 163 -20.06 -10.41 -1.30
CA PHE A 163 -19.50 -9.23 -1.96
C PHE A 163 -20.25 -8.92 -3.25
N TYR A 164 -20.58 -7.66 -3.47
CA TYR A 164 -21.26 -7.20 -4.67
C TYR A 164 -20.26 -6.88 -5.78
N GLY A 165 -20.46 -7.49 -6.97
CA GLY A 165 -19.75 -7.11 -8.19
C GLY A 165 -18.23 -7.36 -8.17
N PHE A 166 -17.75 -8.31 -7.36
CA PHE A 166 -16.34 -8.70 -7.37
C PHE A 166 -16.12 -9.85 -8.35
N GLY A 167 -15.21 -9.66 -9.31
CA GLY A 167 -14.86 -10.74 -10.24
C GLY A 167 -14.45 -10.30 -11.65
N THR A 168 -14.54 -11.21 -12.61
CA THR A 168 -14.17 -10.96 -14.03
C THR A 168 -15.33 -11.08 -15.01
N ASP A 169 -16.52 -11.47 -14.54
CA ASP A 169 -17.69 -11.57 -15.38
C ASP A 169 -18.29 -10.17 -15.69
N PRO A 170 -19.15 -10.05 -16.70
CA PRO A 170 -19.78 -8.77 -17.02
C PRO A 170 -20.50 -8.17 -15.81
N GLY A 171 -20.19 -6.91 -15.46
CA GLY A 171 -20.76 -6.27 -14.27
C GLY A 171 -20.01 -6.58 -12.97
N GLU A 172 -18.81 -7.17 -13.08
CA GLU A 172 -17.87 -7.40 -11.99
C GLU A 172 -16.53 -6.68 -12.24
N ALA A 173 -15.77 -6.45 -11.18
CA ALA A 173 -14.42 -5.88 -11.22
C ALA A 173 -13.50 -6.57 -10.22
N ILE A 174 -12.21 -6.68 -10.56
CA ILE A 174 -11.16 -7.08 -9.60
C ILE A 174 -10.46 -5.84 -9.06
N THR A 175 -10.10 -4.92 -9.95
CA THR A 175 -9.43 -3.67 -9.62
C THR A 175 -10.25 -2.47 -10.11
N LEU A 176 -9.96 -1.28 -9.59
CA LEU A 176 -10.61 -0.05 -10.06
C LEU A 176 -10.42 0.17 -11.57
N ASP A 177 -9.28 -0.22 -12.13
CA ASP A 177 -9.03 -0.23 -13.58
C ASP A 177 -10.06 -1.06 -14.40
N SER A 178 -10.67 -2.07 -13.77
CA SER A 178 -11.70 -2.92 -14.40
C SER A 178 -13.11 -2.30 -14.31
N TYR A 179 -13.30 -1.31 -13.45
CA TYR A 179 -14.54 -0.57 -13.30
C TYR A 179 -14.73 0.43 -14.45
N ASN A 180 -15.98 0.59 -14.90
CA ASN A 180 -16.30 1.52 -15.99
C ASN A 180 -17.43 2.48 -15.60
N PRO A 181 -17.13 3.77 -15.39
CA PRO A 181 -18.12 4.76 -14.92
C PRO A 181 -19.20 5.08 -15.96
N LEU A 182 -19.06 4.67 -17.24
CA LEU A 182 -20.08 4.88 -18.26
C LEU A 182 -21.40 4.16 -17.96
N PHE A 183 -21.39 3.16 -17.08
CA PHE A 183 -22.58 2.40 -16.69
C PHE A 183 -23.41 3.08 -15.59
N ASN A 184 -22.83 3.97 -14.77
CA ASN A 184 -23.51 4.59 -13.62
C ASN A 184 -24.87 5.24 -13.96
N PRO A 185 -25.05 5.97 -15.08
CA PRO A 185 -26.31 6.66 -15.36
C PRO A 185 -27.53 5.74 -15.56
N PHE A 186 -27.32 4.45 -15.85
CA PHE A 186 -28.40 3.48 -16.09
C PHE A 186 -28.28 2.21 -15.25
N ALA A 187 -27.17 2.00 -14.57
CA ALA A 187 -26.96 1.01 -13.53
C ALA A 187 -26.25 1.67 -12.33
N PRO A 188 -26.97 2.44 -11.48
CA PRO A 188 -26.36 3.16 -10.36
C PRO A 188 -25.57 2.30 -9.38
N ALA A 189 -25.93 1.01 -9.25
CA ALA A 189 -25.20 0.08 -8.39
C ALA A 189 -23.74 -0.15 -8.84
N ASN A 190 -23.41 0.15 -10.12
CA ASN A 190 -22.06 0.02 -10.67
C ASN A 190 -21.02 0.82 -9.88
N GLU A 191 -21.38 1.98 -9.32
CA GLU A 191 -20.49 2.80 -8.49
C GLU A 191 -20.02 2.09 -7.21
N PHE A 192 -20.80 1.11 -6.73
CA PHE A 192 -20.59 0.43 -5.47
C PHE A 192 -20.09 -1.00 -5.66
N MET A 193 -19.41 -1.29 -6.76
CA MET A 193 -18.78 -2.59 -6.96
C MET A 193 -17.63 -2.80 -5.97
N THR A 194 -17.35 -4.06 -5.67
CA THR A 194 -16.18 -4.43 -4.88
C THR A 194 -14.97 -4.53 -5.79
N TRP A 195 -13.86 -3.90 -5.42
CA TRP A 195 -12.62 -3.90 -6.19
C TRP A 195 -11.43 -3.50 -5.32
N PHE A 196 -10.24 -3.88 -5.76
CA PHE A 196 -8.96 -3.48 -5.18
C PHE A 196 -8.40 -2.23 -5.86
N THR A 197 -7.65 -1.42 -5.10
CA THR A 197 -6.87 -0.31 -5.63
C THR A 197 -5.61 -0.14 -4.79
N LEU A 198 -4.74 0.75 -5.24
CA LEU A 198 -3.62 1.27 -4.47
C LEU A 198 -3.57 2.76 -4.76
N ASP A 199 -4.24 3.52 -3.90
CA ASP A 199 -4.31 4.99 -3.91
C ASP A 199 -5.17 5.62 -5.01
N GLU A 200 -5.71 4.85 -5.95
CA GLU A 200 -6.62 5.38 -6.98
C GLU A 200 -8.07 5.43 -6.46
N GLU A 201 -8.72 6.58 -6.59
CA GLU A 201 -10.13 6.78 -6.27
C GLU A 201 -11.02 6.92 -7.52
N PRO A 202 -12.32 6.56 -7.44
CA PRO A 202 -13.24 6.75 -8.56
C PRO A 202 -13.33 8.21 -9.01
N GLY A 203 -12.93 8.47 -10.26
CA GLY A 203 -12.99 9.82 -10.85
C GLY A 203 -11.64 10.51 -10.94
N ASP A 204 -10.59 9.89 -10.40
CA ASP A 204 -9.21 10.30 -10.64
C ASP A 204 -8.86 10.29 -12.14
N ASN A 205 -7.85 11.09 -12.48
CA ASN A 205 -7.40 11.21 -13.86
C ASN A 205 -6.50 10.03 -14.24
N TRP A 206 -6.43 9.65 -15.52
CA TRP A 206 -5.62 8.51 -16.01
C TRP A 206 -4.10 8.57 -15.75
N ASN A 207 -3.58 9.60 -15.06
CA ASN A 207 -2.18 9.65 -14.65
C ASN A 207 -1.99 9.35 -13.15
N THR A 208 -3.05 9.01 -12.42
CA THR A 208 -2.93 8.52 -11.04
C THR A 208 -2.29 7.13 -11.02
N PRO A 209 -1.70 6.75 -9.88
CA PRO A 209 -1.45 5.36 -9.56
C PRO A 209 -2.61 4.45 -9.99
N SER A 210 -2.30 3.26 -10.50
CA SER A 210 -3.32 2.24 -10.71
C SER A 210 -2.82 0.91 -10.17
N ALA A 211 -3.77 0.06 -9.75
CA ALA A 211 -3.47 -1.26 -9.20
C ALA A 211 -3.64 -2.35 -10.25
N GLY A 212 -2.58 -3.14 -10.42
CA GLY A 212 -2.65 -4.44 -11.09
C GLY A 212 -3.05 -5.54 -10.12
N PHE A 213 -3.38 -6.71 -10.65
CA PHE A 213 -3.69 -7.89 -9.85
C PHE A 213 -2.99 -9.13 -10.40
N ILE A 214 -2.41 -9.94 -9.53
CA ILE A 214 -1.72 -11.18 -9.88
C ILE A 214 -2.19 -12.34 -8.99
N THR A 215 -2.21 -13.54 -9.55
CA THR A 215 -2.56 -14.79 -8.85
C THR A 215 -1.88 -15.98 -9.51
N GLY A 216 -1.71 -17.08 -8.77
CA GLY A 216 -1.22 -18.35 -9.30
C GLY A 216 -2.21 -19.11 -10.18
N THR A 217 -3.46 -18.67 -10.27
CA THR A 217 -4.50 -19.28 -11.11
C THR A 217 -4.75 -18.48 -12.39
N ALA A 218 -5.06 -19.16 -13.50
CA ALA A 218 -5.39 -18.50 -14.77
C ALA A 218 -6.68 -17.65 -14.72
N ASP A 219 -7.47 -17.83 -13.65
CA ASP A 219 -8.65 -17.05 -13.33
C ASP A 219 -8.41 -16.46 -11.94
N ALA A 220 -8.27 -15.14 -11.89
CA ALA A 220 -8.01 -14.36 -10.69
C ALA A 220 -9.12 -14.40 -9.65
N THR A 221 -10.25 -15.04 -9.95
CA THR A 221 -11.42 -15.10 -9.07
C THR A 221 -11.80 -16.52 -8.67
N ASN A 222 -11.22 -17.53 -9.33
CA ASN A 222 -11.53 -18.93 -9.06
C ASN A 222 -11.06 -19.33 -7.64
N GLY A 223 -12.01 -19.44 -6.71
CA GLY A 223 -11.75 -19.71 -5.29
C GLY A 223 -11.77 -18.48 -4.37
N MET A 224 -11.91 -17.27 -4.93
CA MET A 224 -11.92 -15.99 -4.20
C MET A 224 -13.32 -15.39 -4.00
N ALA A 225 -14.41 -16.03 -4.43
CA ALA A 225 -15.74 -15.43 -4.38
C ALA A 225 -16.86 -16.39 -3.94
N GLU A 226 -16.52 -17.51 -3.30
CA GLU A 226 -17.54 -18.46 -2.80
C GLU A 226 -17.96 -18.08 -1.36
N ALA A 227 -19.25 -17.77 -1.18
CA ALA A 227 -19.91 -17.58 0.12
C ALA A 227 -19.38 -16.43 1.01
N GLY A 228 -19.16 -15.23 0.45
CA GLY A 228 -18.78 -14.05 1.25
C GLY A 228 -17.31 -14.04 1.66
N LEU A 229 -16.45 -14.75 0.92
CA LEU A 229 -15.04 -14.89 1.21
C LEU A 229 -14.20 -14.53 -0.01
N ILE A 230 -13.29 -13.57 0.15
CA ILE A 230 -12.18 -13.28 -0.76
C ILE A 230 -10.89 -13.70 -0.08
N GLN A 231 -10.20 -14.69 -0.63
CA GLN A 231 -9.03 -15.28 0.05
C GLN A 231 -7.92 -15.67 -0.93
N ILE A 232 -6.69 -15.35 -0.54
CA ILE A 232 -5.45 -15.81 -1.19
C ILE A 232 -4.61 -16.49 -0.11
N ASN A 233 -4.49 -17.82 -0.20
CA ASN A 233 -3.83 -18.65 0.81
C ASN A 233 -3.09 -19.87 0.24
N ASP A 234 -2.82 -19.86 -1.07
CA ASP A 234 -2.10 -20.92 -1.75
C ASP A 234 -0.59 -20.62 -1.84
N SER A 235 0.18 -21.63 -2.23
CA SER A 235 1.65 -21.55 -2.26
C SER A 235 2.22 -20.70 -3.38
N VAL A 236 1.42 -20.29 -4.36
CA VAL A 236 1.87 -19.33 -5.38
C VAL A 236 1.55 -17.91 -4.91
N GLY A 237 0.39 -17.74 -4.26
CA GLY A 237 -0.04 -16.47 -3.72
C GLY A 237 -0.44 -15.47 -4.80
N GLY A 238 -0.68 -14.24 -4.37
CA GLY A 238 -1.13 -13.17 -5.24
C GLY A 238 -1.58 -11.93 -4.48
N GLY A 239 -2.13 -10.98 -5.21
CA GLY A 239 -2.62 -9.74 -4.63
C GLY A 239 -2.69 -8.60 -5.62
N SER A 240 -3.09 -7.44 -5.09
CA SER A 240 -3.00 -6.18 -5.81
C SER A 240 -1.58 -5.63 -5.70
N PHE A 241 -1.10 -5.02 -6.76
CA PHE A 241 0.24 -4.44 -6.81
C PHE A 241 0.23 -3.15 -7.61
N PHE A 242 1.20 -2.32 -7.35
CA PHE A 242 1.31 -0.98 -7.91
C PHE A 242 1.82 -1.01 -9.37
N GLN A 243 1.17 -0.29 -10.28
CA GLN A 243 1.52 -0.25 -11.73
C GLN A 243 2.13 1.08 -12.23
N GLY A 244 2.43 2.04 -11.36
CA GLY A 244 2.82 3.41 -11.75
C GLY A 244 4.08 3.97 -11.09
N TYR A 245 4.09 5.29 -10.87
CA TYR A 245 4.99 5.98 -9.94
C TYR A 245 4.21 6.32 -8.66
N CYS A 246 4.69 5.85 -7.52
CA CYS A 246 4.14 6.00 -6.17
C CYS A 246 4.78 7.18 -5.43
N CYS A 247 4.34 7.54 -4.22
CA CYS A 247 3.03 8.12 -3.86
C CYS A 247 3.35 9.37 -3.01
N ASP A 248 2.72 10.50 -3.30
CA ASP A 248 2.60 11.59 -2.32
C ASP A 248 1.18 11.41 -1.77
N SER A 249 1.09 10.91 -0.54
CA SER A 249 -0.19 10.61 0.10
C SER A 249 -0.32 11.43 1.37
N ASP A 250 -1.55 11.77 1.74
CA ASP A 250 -1.85 12.44 3.02
C ASP A 250 -1.73 11.45 4.22
N GLY A 251 -0.87 10.43 4.10
CA GLY A 251 -0.68 9.34 5.07
C GLY A 251 -1.78 8.29 5.04
N LEU A 252 -2.71 8.35 4.08
CA LEU A 252 -3.75 7.36 3.88
C LEU A 252 -3.73 6.89 2.43
N VAL A 253 -3.61 5.59 2.24
CA VAL A 253 -3.64 4.95 0.92
C VAL A 253 -4.86 4.06 0.81
N LEU A 254 -5.75 4.34 -0.14
CA LEU A 254 -6.92 3.49 -0.40
C LEU A 254 -6.46 2.13 -0.94
N LEU A 255 -6.92 1.03 -0.33
CA LEU A 255 -6.60 -0.35 -0.71
C LEU A 255 -7.73 -1.03 -1.49
N GLY A 256 -8.95 -0.49 -1.38
CA GLY A 256 -10.09 -1.00 -2.13
C GLY A 256 -11.43 -0.55 -1.57
N GLN A 257 -12.46 -0.81 -2.37
CA GLN A 257 -13.86 -0.65 -2.02
C GLN A 257 -14.50 -2.04 -1.88
N PHE A 258 -15.26 -2.24 -0.81
CA PHE A 258 -15.90 -3.52 -0.50
C PHE A 258 -17.36 -3.31 -0.15
N THR A 259 -18.25 -3.77 -1.03
CA THR A 259 -19.70 -3.69 -0.80
C THR A 259 -20.23 -5.04 -0.39
N VAL A 260 -20.78 -5.11 0.82
CA VAL A 260 -21.35 -6.34 1.38
C VAL A 260 -22.87 -6.29 1.33
N VAL A 261 -23.47 -7.42 0.97
CA VAL A 261 -24.92 -7.58 0.78
C VAL A 261 -25.45 -8.61 1.75
N GLY A 262 -26.55 -8.28 2.44
CA GLY A 262 -27.20 -9.19 3.40
C GLY A 262 -26.31 -9.57 4.58
N SER A 263 -25.37 -8.70 4.95
CA SER A 263 -24.33 -8.94 5.94
C SER A 263 -24.57 -8.15 7.23
N THR A 264 -24.07 -8.69 8.35
CA THR A 264 -23.94 -7.98 9.62
C THR A 264 -22.48 -7.78 10.05
N ALA A 265 -21.52 -8.34 9.31
CA ALA A 265 -20.10 -8.24 9.61
C ALA A 265 -19.24 -8.25 8.33
N PHE A 266 -18.22 -7.40 8.32
CA PHE A 266 -17.13 -7.44 7.35
C PHE A 266 -15.80 -7.36 8.11
N ASN A 267 -14.98 -8.39 8.00
CA ASN A 267 -13.69 -8.48 8.70
C ASN A 267 -12.64 -9.02 7.75
N GLY A 268 -11.38 -8.89 8.13
CA GLY A 268 -10.33 -9.52 7.35
C GLY A 268 -8.95 -9.41 7.98
N THR A 269 -8.04 -10.12 7.32
CA THR A 269 -6.61 -10.08 7.55
C THR A 269 -5.93 -9.81 6.21
N ILE A 270 -5.07 -8.80 6.16
CA ILE A 270 -4.31 -8.42 4.96
C ILE A 270 -2.83 -8.32 5.28
N ASN A 271 -2.02 -8.31 4.23
CA ASN A 271 -0.59 -8.06 4.31
C ASN A 271 -0.23 -6.99 3.30
N LEU A 272 0.73 -6.14 3.65
CA LEU A 272 1.14 -4.99 2.87
C LEU A 272 2.66 -4.99 2.68
N LEU A 273 3.08 -4.58 1.49
CA LEU A 273 4.45 -4.16 1.21
C LEU A 273 4.41 -2.65 0.95
N ALA A 274 5.13 -1.89 1.76
CA ALA A 274 5.32 -0.46 1.56
C ALA A 274 6.73 -0.14 1.04
N GLU A 275 6.83 0.91 0.22
CA GLU A 275 8.06 1.66 0.07
C GLU A 275 8.16 2.71 1.17
N THR A 276 9.37 2.93 1.68
CA THR A 276 9.61 3.80 2.82
C THR A 276 10.87 4.63 2.63
N ALA A 277 11.02 5.65 3.49
CA ALA A 277 12.21 6.52 3.53
C ALA A 277 12.50 7.17 2.17
N GLY A 278 11.44 7.67 1.51
CA GLY A 278 11.52 8.30 0.18
C GLY A 278 11.95 7.31 -0.91
N SER A 279 11.28 6.15 -0.97
CA SER A 279 11.50 5.09 -1.96
C SER A 279 12.89 4.44 -1.92
N THR A 280 13.59 4.47 -0.78
CA THR A 280 14.92 3.86 -0.63
C THR A 280 14.94 2.60 0.22
N ALA A 281 13.87 2.36 0.97
CA ALA A 281 13.69 1.21 1.82
C ALA A 281 12.29 0.61 1.63
N ILE A 282 12.05 -0.53 2.26
CA ILE A 282 10.76 -1.22 2.23
C ILE A 282 10.35 -1.72 3.61
N GLU A 283 9.05 -1.89 3.79
CA GLU A 283 8.46 -2.49 4.99
C GLU A 283 7.41 -3.55 4.62
N PHE A 284 7.52 -4.73 5.23
CA PHE A 284 6.47 -5.75 5.18
C PHE A 284 5.64 -5.69 6.47
N ALA A 285 4.33 -5.55 6.33
CA ALA A 285 3.38 -5.69 7.44
C ALA A 285 2.46 -6.88 7.16
N GLU A 286 2.54 -7.92 7.99
CA GLU A 286 1.77 -9.14 7.82
C GLU A 286 0.79 -9.37 8.95
N GLY A 287 -0.38 -9.92 8.63
CA GLY A 287 -1.40 -10.24 9.60
C GLY A 287 -2.15 -9.01 10.14
N MET A 288 -2.19 -7.92 9.37
CA MET A 288 -2.94 -6.71 9.72
C MET A 288 -4.44 -7.02 9.68
N THR A 289 -5.20 -6.66 10.72
CA THR A 289 -6.61 -7.03 10.83
C THR A 289 -7.52 -5.82 10.87
N PHE A 290 -8.71 -5.93 10.27
CA PHE A 290 -9.76 -4.92 10.36
C PHE A 290 -11.12 -5.57 10.67
N SER A 291 -12.08 -4.75 11.13
CA SER A 291 -13.45 -5.20 11.44
C SER A 291 -14.46 -4.08 11.31
N SER A 292 -15.63 -4.38 10.74
CA SER A 292 -16.79 -3.47 10.70
C SER A 292 -17.38 -3.17 12.08
N SER A 293 -16.89 -3.82 13.14
CA SER A 293 -17.21 -3.46 14.53
C SER A 293 -16.34 -2.32 15.09
N ASN A 294 -15.28 -1.93 14.37
CA ASN A 294 -14.36 -0.87 14.73
C ASN A 294 -14.07 -0.01 13.49
N LEU A 295 -15.05 0.81 13.11
CA LEU A 295 -14.93 1.71 11.96
C LEU A 295 -14.09 2.94 12.31
N ALA A 296 -13.26 3.35 11.36
CA ALA A 296 -12.56 4.62 11.41
C ALA A 296 -13.50 5.76 11.01
N VAL A 297 -13.35 6.88 11.70
CA VAL A 297 -13.99 8.15 11.38
C VAL A 297 -12.86 9.14 11.19
N PHE A 298 -12.72 9.64 9.98
CA PHE A 298 -11.69 10.62 9.64
C PHE A 298 -12.18 12.02 10.01
N GLY A 299 -11.26 12.81 10.56
CA GLY A 299 -11.48 14.21 10.88
C GLY A 299 -10.39 14.72 11.80
N CYS A 300 -10.23 16.04 11.84
CA CYS A 300 -9.32 16.69 12.76
C CYS A 300 -9.62 16.34 14.23
N MET A 301 -8.63 15.81 14.94
CA MET A 301 -8.76 15.42 16.34
C MET A 301 -8.24 16.49 17.33
N ASP A 302 -7.68 17.60 16.82
CA ASP A 302 -7.18 18.69 17.65
C ASP A 302 -8.33 19.61 18.11
N PRO A 303 -8.63 19.72 19.42
CA PRO A 303 -9.69 20.59 19.94
C PRO A 303 -9.41 22.09 19.76
N GLU A 304 -8.20 22.50 19.40
CA GLU A 304 -7.83 23.88 19.09
C GLU A 304 -8.07 24.23 17.60
N ALA A 305 -8.30 23.23 16.73
CA ALA A 305 -8.58 23.45 15.32
C ALA A 305 -10.01 23.95 15.06
N LEU A 306 -10.18 24.66 13.94
CA LEU A 306 -11.46 25.24 13.53
C LEU A 306 -12.47 24.19 13.05
N ASN A 307 -11.97 23.06 12.56
CA ASN A 307 -12.75 21.93 12.06
C ASN A 307 -12.63 20.69 12.95
N PHE A 308 -12.32 20.87 14.25
CA PHE A 308 -12.31 19.78 15.22
C PHE A 308 -13.58 18.93 15.14
N ASP A 309 -13.41 17.62 14.98
CA ASP A 309 -14.48 16.63 15.07
C ASP A 309 -14.29 15.74 16.30
N SER A 310 -15.23 15.83 17.24
CA SER A 310 -15.19 15.02 18.46
C SER A 310 -15.48 13.54 18.24
N GLU A 311 -16.06 13.17 17.10
CA GLU A 311 -16.33 11.78 16.72
C GLU A 311 -15.20 11.18 15.88
N ALA A 312 -14.23 11.98 15.42
CA ALA A 312 -13.07 11.50 14.68
C ALA A 312 -12.23 10.55 15.55
N THR A 313 -11.78 9.46 14.94
CA THR A 313 -10.90 8.48 15.55
C THR A 313 -9.50 8.50 14.95
N HIS A 314 -9.34 9.09 13.76
CA HIS A 314 -8.07 9.23 13.05
C HIS A 314 -8.02 10.59 12.34
N ASP A 315 -6.85 11.19 12.35
CA ASP A 315 -6.55 12.51 11.80
C ASP A 315 -5.59 12.35 10.60
N PRO A 316 -6.08 12.42 9.36
CA PRO A 316 -5.22 12.42 8.17
C PRO A 316 -4.27 13.62 8.17
N PHE A 317 -3.10 13.51 7.53
CA PHE A 317 -2.16 14.63 7.51
C PHE A 317 -2.77 15.85 6.83
N GLY A 318 -2.68 17.02 7.48
CA GLY A 318 -3.18 18.27 6.93
C GLY A 318 -4.71 18.46 7.02
N ASP A 319 -5.46 17.54 7.64
CA ASP A 319 -6.92 17.70 7.75
C ASP A 319 -7.30 18.78 8.78
N CYS A 320 -6.51 19.00 9.82
CA CYS A 320 -6.76 20.06 10.81
C CYS A 320 -6.50 21.47 10.25
N ALA A 321 -7.57 22.29 10.23
CA ALA A 321 -7.51 23.69 9.84
C ALA A 321 -7.33 24.61 11.04
N TYR A 322 -6.28 25.45 11.00
CA TYR A 322 -5.97 26.42 12.05
C TYR A 322 -6.15 27.86 11.59
N ALA A 323 -6.54 28.74 12.51
CA ALA A 323 -6.67 30.16 12.19
C ALA A 323 -5.29 30.77 11.87
N GLY A 324 -5.15 31.30 10.65
CA GLY A 324 -3.91 31.92 10.20
C GLY A 324 -3.02 31.01 9.36
N ASP A 325 -3.26 29.70 9.32
CA ASP A 325 -2.69 28.80 8.32
C ASP A 325 -3.65 28.78 7.13
N PHE A 326 -3.36 29.60 6.14
CA PHE A 326 -4.29 29.89 5.04
C PHE A 326 -4.10 28.92 3.87
N ASN A 327 -2.86 28.46 3.66
CA ASN A 327 -2.56 27.48 2.61
C ASN A 327 -2.76 26.02 3.09
N GLY A 328 -2.93 25.80 4.40
CA GLY A 328 -3.19 24.50 5.00
C GLY A 328 -1.97 23.59 5.04
N ASP A 329 -0.75 24.15 5.03
CA ASP A 329 0.49 23.37 5.04
C ASP A 329 0.98 23.02 6.46
N GLY A 330 0.24 23.45 7.49
CA GLY A 330 0.52 23.20 8.89
C GLY A 330 1.58 24.14 9.50
N GLU A 331 2.10 25.09 8.73
CA GLU A 331 3.12 26.04 9.17
C GLU A 331 2.63 27.48 8.98
N TYR A 332 2.97 28.38 9.91
CA TYR A 332 2.69 29.81 9.75
C TYR A 332 3.85 30.46 9.00
N THR A 333 3.69 30.75 7.71
CA THR A 333 4.78 31.24 6.87
C THR A 333 4.48 32.58 6.19
N VAL A 334 5.40 33.01 5.31
CA VAL A 334 5.18 34.20 4.49
C VAL A 334 4.08 33.95 3.46
N GLU A 335 3.85 32.69 3.06
CA GLU A 335 2.81 32.35 2.08
C GLU A 335 1.42 32.64 2.67
N ASP A 336 1.17 32.24 3.91
CA ASP A 336 -0.04 32.58 4.67
C ASP A 336 -0.26 34.08 4.83
N LEU A 337 0.81 34.81 5.12
CA LEU A 337 0.74 36.27 5.19
C LEU A 337 0.32 36.87 3.84
N LEU A 338 0.81 36.33 2.73
CA LEU A 338 0.45 36.81 1.40
C LEU A 338 -1.03 36.54 1.08
N GLU A 339 -1.57 35.41 1.53
CA GLU A 339 -3.00 35.10 1.43
C GLU A 339 -3.84 36.04 2.29
N LEU A 340 -3.47 36.26 3.56
CA LEU A 340 -4.13 37.23 4.44
C LEU A 340 -4.12 38.64 3.83
N LEU A 341 -3.00 39.05 3.22
CA LEU A 341 -2.87 40.35 2.57
C LEU A 341 -3.74 40.46 1.31
N ALA A 342 -4.03 39.36 0.63
CA ALA A 342 -4.93 39.35 -0.52
C ALA A 342 -6.37 39.69 -0.10
N ASP A 343 -6.75 39.31 1.12
CA ASP A 343 -8.07 39.58 1.71
C ASP A 343 -8.15 40.95 2.42
N PHE A 344 -7.10 41.76 2.41
CA PHE A 344 -7.06 43.03 3.12
C PHE A 344 -8.22 43.97 2.75
N GLY A 345 -9.00 44.38 3.75
CA GLY A 345 -10.20 45.20 3.62
C GLY A 345 -11.48 44.42 3.29
N CYS A 346 -11.42 43.09 3.21
CA CYS A 346 -12.59 42.25 3.00
C CYS A 346 -13.48 42.22 4.25
N THR A 347 -14.80 42.29 4.06
CA THR A 347 -15.81 42.20 5.15
C THR A 347 -16.66 40.94 5.06
N THR A 348 -16.31 40.03 4.15
CA THR A 348 -17.01 38.74 3.92
C THR A 348 -16.03 37.57 3.89
N CYS A 349 -14.82 37.77 4.44
CA CYS A 349 -13.74 36.81 4.48
C CYS A 349 -13.48 36.46 5.96
N PRO A 350 -14.32 35.58 6.56
CA PRO A 350 -14.23 35.28 7.99
C PRO A 350 -12.90 34.61 8.37
N GLN A 351 -12.23 33.94 7.43
CA GLN A 351 -10.92 33.33 7.67
C GLN A 351 -9.83 34.40 7.90
N GLY A 352 -9.85 35.50 7.14
CA GLY A 352 -8.88 36.58 7.31
C GLY A 352 -9.17 37.54 8.48
N ASP A 353 -10.38 37.50 9.06
CA ASP A 353 -10.79 38.33 10.20
C ASP A 353 -10.44 37.63 11.52
N LEU A 354 -9.13 37.50 11.77
CA LEU A 354 -8.57 36.76 12.90
C LEU A 354 -9.01 37.31 14.27
N ASN A 355 -9.34 38.61 14.34
CA ASN A 355 -9.80 39.24 15.58
C ASN A 355 -11.34 39.30 15.74
N GLY A 356 -12.09 39.00 14.67
CA GLY A 356 -13.55 38.92 14.66
C GLY A 356 -14.28 40.26 14.71
N ASP A 357 -13.69 41.35 14.20
CA ASP A 357 -14.32 42.68 14.16
C ASP A 357 -15.14 42.95 12.89
N GLY A 358 -15.17 41.99 11.97
CA GLY A 358 -15.93 42.01 10.73
C GLY A 358 -15.18 42.59 9.53
N VAL A 359 -13.87 42.88 9.65
CA VAL A 359 -13.05 43.34 8.53
C VAL A 359 -11.60 42.90 8.64
N VAL A 360 -11.06 42.34 7.55
CA VAL A 360 -9.63 42.04 7.45
C VAL A 360 -8.84 43.36 7.40
N SER A 361 -8.00 43.60 8.41
CA SER A 361 -7.37 44.89 8.64
C SER A 361 -5.92 44.76 9.12
N VAL A 362 -5.30 45.89 9.50
CA VAL A 362 -3.94 45.88 10.05
C VAL A 362 -3.90 45.10 11.36
N GLN A 363 -4.99 45.08 12.11
CA GLN A 363 -5.10 44.37 13.38
C GLN A 363 -4.98 42.86 13.19
N ASP A 364 -5.59 42.31 12.13
CA ASP A 364 -5.49 40.89 11.77
C ASP A 364 -4.07 40.52 11.35
N ILE A 365 -3.42 41.37 10.55
CA ILE A 365 -2.00 41.18 10.21
C ILE A 365 -1.13 41.18 11.46
N LEU A 366 -1.36 42.12 12.38
CA LEU A 366 -0.60 42.17 13.63
C LEU A 366 -0.84 40.95 14.51
N LEU A 367 -2.04 40.38 14.47
CA LEU A 367 -2.37 39.15 15.18
C LEU A 367 -1.70 37.94 14.53
N PHE A 368 -1.73 37.80 13.20
CA PHE A 368 -1.03 36.76 12.46
C PHE A 368 0.47 36.75 12.76
N LEU A 369 1.11 37.93 12.84
CA LEU A 369 2.54 38.03 13.19
C LEU A 369 2.88 37.55 14.62
N THR A 370 1.88 37.23 15.45
CA THR A 370 2.10 36.58 16.76
C THR A 370 2.12 35.05 16.68
N PHE A 371 1.74 34.48 15.52
CA PHE A 371 1.75 33.04 15.26
C PHE A 371 3.10 32.56 14.67
N LEU A 372 3.90 33.48 14.11
CA LEU A 372 5.31 33.31 13.71
C LEU A 372 6.26 33.28 14.92
#